data_AF-A0A3E4LLP2-F1
#
_entry.id   AF-A0A3E4LLP2-F1
#
_cell.length_a   1.000
_cell.length_b   1.000
_cell.length_c   1.000
_cell.angle_alpha   90.00
_cell.angle_beta   90.00
_cell.angle_gamma   90.00
#
_symmetry.space_group_name_H-M   'P 1'
#
loop_
_entity.id
_entity.type
_entity.pdbx_description
1 polymer ?
#
loop_
_entity_poly.entity_id
_entity_poly.type
_entity_poly.pdbx_seq_one_letter_code
_entity_poly.pdbx_strand_id
1 'polypeptide(L)'
;VKDDTTSLDLTSLAFEMGTNGDQYDMELFFKLNPTLEALEIKLNAGEDVSFVIPYIMDEQQVSKKDWSRVDKMKLYMVLQYYPQKIRLCCN
;
A
#
# COMPACT_ATOMS: atom_id res chain seq x y z
N VAL A 1 -7.10 -11.87 29.45
CA VAL A 1 -6.69 -12.10 28.04
C VAL A 1 -6.63 -10.72 27.42
N LYS A 2 -5.47 -10.27 26.92
CA LYS A 2 -5.45 -9.03 26.13
C LYS A 2 -6.26 -9.32 24.88
N ASP A 3 -7.30 -8.55 24.61
CA ASP A 3 -7.89 -8.52 23.27
C ASP A 3 -6.79 -7.97 22.35
N ASP A 4 -6.02 -8.86 21.74
CA ASP A 4 -5.04 -8.53 20.71
C ASP A 4 -5.79 -8.28 19.39
N THR A 5 -6.80 -7.40 19.41
CA THR A 5 -7.44 -6.89 18.20
C THR A 5 -6.45 -5.93 17.55
N THR A 6 -5.56 -6.50 16.75
CA THR A 6 -4.59 -5.73 15.99
C THR A 6 -5.32 -5.25 14.75
N SER A 7 -5.68 -3.97 14.69
CA SER A 7 -6.21 -3.37 13.47
C SER A 7 -5.08 -2.82 12.60
N LEU A 8 -5.21 -3.02 11.29
CA LEU A 8 -4.35 -2.44 10.29
C LEU A 8 -5.10 -1.29 9.62
N ASP A 9 -4.63 -0.07 9.84
CA ASP A 9 -5.14 1.13 9.19
C ASP A 9 -4.43 1.36 7.85
N LEU A 10 -5.18 1.13 6.76
CA LEU A 10 -4.69 1.29 5.39
C LEU A 10 -4.69 2.75 4.92
N THR A 11 -5.26 3.70 5.66
CA THR A 11 -5.26 5.12 5.25
C THR A 11 -3.86 5.72 5.23
N SER A 12 -2.96 5.16 6.03
CA SER A 12 -1.55 5.58 6.14
C SER A 12 -0.63 4.90 5.12
N LEU A 13 -1.18 4.03 4.27
CA LEU A 13 -0.42 3.23 3.33
C LEU A 13 -0.12 4.06 2.07
N ALA A 14 1.16 4.08 1.70
CA ALA A 14 1.64 4.71 0.47
C ALA A 14 2.57 3.76 -0.27
N PHE A 15 2.84 4.06 -1.53
CA PHE A 15 3.80 3.32 -2.34
C PHE A 15 4.93 4.24 -2.77
N GLU A 16 6.14 3.71 -2.74
CA GLU A 16 7.32 4.43 -3.20
C GLU A 16 8.07 3.62 -4.24
N MET A 17 8.37 4.27 -5.36
CA MET A 17 9.21 3.73 -6.39
C MET A 17 10.21 4.80 -6.85
N GLY A 18 11.49 4.59 -6.54
CA GLY A 18 12.52 5.61 -6.74
C GLY A 18 12.28 6.84 -5.85
N THR A 19 12.18 8.02 -6.47
CA THR A 19 11.87 9.29 -5.78
C THR A 19 10.37 9.59 -5.73
N ASN A 20 9.55 8.75 -6.34
CA ASN A 20 8.12 8.98 -6.47
C ASN A 20 7.38 8.24 -5.37
N GLY A 21 6.57 8.97 -4.63
CA GLY A 21 5.62 8.43 -3.67
C GLY A 21 4.21 8.70 -4.16
N ASP A 22 3.36 7.69 -4.20
CA ASP A 22 1.95 7.85 -4.54
C ASP A 22 1.05 7.11 -3.55
N GLN A 23 -0.14 7.66 -3.35
CA GLN A 23 -1.22 6.96 -2.67
C GLN A 23 -1.91 6.02 -3.67
N TYR A 24 -2.63 5.03 -3.15
CA TYR A 24 -3.41 4.13 -3.99
C TYR A 24 -4.78 4.71 -4.29
N ASP A 25 -5.35 4.31 -5.43
CA ASP A 25 -6.71 4.69 -5.80
C ASP A 25 -7.72 3.96 -4.92
N MET A 26 -8.42 4.72 -4.08
CA MET A 26 -9.41 4.19 -3.13
C MET A 26 -10.65 3.62 -3.82
N GLU A 27 -11.10 4.21 -4.94
CA GLU A 27 -12.28 3.71 -5.64
C GLU A 27 -11.98 2.36 -6.30
N LEU A 28 -10.82 2.26 -6.95
CA LEU A 28 -10.36 1.01 -7.53
C LEU A 28 -10.06 -0.04 -6.46
N PHE A 29 -9.54 0.36 -5.29
CA PHE A 29 -9.31 -0.53 -4.16
C PHE A 29 -10.60 -1.23 -3.71
N PHE A 30 -11.69 -0.50 -3.45
CA PHE A 30 -12.95 -1.13 -3.04
C PHE A 30 -13.58 -1.97 -4.15
N LYS A 31 -13.41 -1.59 -5.42
CA LYS A 31 -13.84 -2.41 -6.56
C LYS A 31 -13.11 -3.75 -6.63
N LEU A 32 -11.80 -3.77 -6.34
CA LEU A 32 -10.98 -4.98 -6.35
C LEU A 32 -11.15 -5.82 -5.07
N ASN A 33 -11.61 -5.23 -3.98
CA ASN A 33 -11.82 -5.87 -2.68
C ASN A 33 -13.26 -5.72 -2.19
N PRO A 34 -14.25 -6.31 -2.89
CA PRO A 34 -15.67 -6.09 -2.58
C PRO A 34 -16.10 -6.60 -1.20
N THR A 35 -15.28 -7.43 -0.55
CA THR A 35 -15.51 -7.96 0.80
C THR A 35 -15.02 -7.03 1.91
N LEU A 36 -14.26 -5.98 1.58
CA LEU A 36 -13.78 -5.00 2.54
C LEU A 36 -14.76 -3.83 2.63
N GLU A 37 -15.29 -3.58 3.83
CA GLU A 37 -16.25 -2.50 4.10
C GLU A 37 -15.59 -1.20 4.59
N ALA A 38 -14.30 -1.27 4.97
CA ALA A 38 -13.55 -0.14 5.50
C ALA A 38 -12.05 -0.24 5.16
N LEU A 39 -11.33 0.88 5.30
CA LEU A 39 -9.87 0.95 5.23
C LEU A 39 -9.19 0.51 6.55
N GLU A 40 -9.96 0.06 7.52
CA GLU A 40 -9.47 -0.58 8.73
C GLU A 40 -9.72 -2.08 8.62
N ILE A 41 -8.64 -2.87 8.59
CA ILE A 41 -8.72 -4.33 8.62
C ILE A 41 -8.54 -4.78 10.07
N LYS A 42 -9.56 -5.45 10.62
CA LYS A 42 -9.48 -6.08 11.94
C LYS A 42 -9.07 -7.52 11.75
N LEU A 43 -7.93 -7.89 12.31
CA LEU A 43 -7.43 -9.27 12.27
C LEU A 43 -7.68 -9.93 13.63
N ASN A 44 -8.41 -11.05 13.62
CA ASN A 44 -8.50 -11.90 14.79
C ASN A 44 -7.30 -12.87 14.85
N ALA A 45 -7.02 -13.42 16.02
CA ALA A 45 -5.91 -14.37 16.19
C ALA A 45 -6.11 -15.61 15.30
N GLY A 46 -5.14 -15.86 14.41
CA GLY A 46 -5.17 -16.98 13.46
C GLY A 46 -6.01 -16.75 12.20
N GLU A 47 -6.51 -15.53 11.99
CA GLU A 47 -7.21 -15.14 10.78
C GLU A 47 -6.24 -14.56 9.74
N ASP A 48 -6.39 -15.01 8.50
CA ASP A 48 -5.65 -14.49 7.35
C ASP A 48 -6.60 -13.69 6.45
N VAL A 49 -6.26 -12.44 6.19
CA VAL A 49 -7.01 -11.57 5.24
C VAL A 49 -6.10 -11.24 4.07
N SER A 50 -6.60 -11.48 2.86
CA SER A 50 -5.92 -11.14 1.61
C SER A 50 -6.71 -10.08 0.86
N PHE A 51 -6.01 -9.10 0.31
CA PHE A 51 -6.60 -8.00 -0.45
C PHE A 51 -5.61 -7.48 -1.49
N VAL A 52 -6.12 -6.82 -2.52
CA VAL A 52 -5.39 -6.30 -3.66
C VAL A 52 -5.30 -4.79 -3.56
N ILE A 53 -4.11 -4.24 -3.43
CA ILE A 53 -3.92 -2.78 -3.42
C ILE A 53 -3.52 -2.32 -4.82
N PRO A 54 -4.32 -1.48 -5.51
CA PRO A 54 -3.94 -0.96 -6.82
C PRO A 54 -2.86 0.11 -6.66
N TYR A 55 -1.73 -0.07 -7.35
CA TYR A 55 -0.73 0.97 -7.50
C TYR A 55 -0.84 1.57 -8.91
N ILE A 56 -1.05 2.87 -8.99
CA ILE A 56 -1.14 3.60 -10.25
C ILE A 56 0.10 4.50 -10.35
N MET A 57 0.66 4.58 -11.55
CA MET A 57 1.69 5.54 -11.87
C MET A 57 1.29 6.33 -13.10
N ASP A 58 1.43 7.64 -13.01
CA ASP A 58 1.31 8.52 -14.16
C ASP A 58 2.71 8.79 -14.76
N GLU A 59 2.87 8.51 -16.05
CA GLU A 59 4.10 8.81 -16.80
C GLU A 59 4.49 10.29 -16.67
N GLN A 60 3.52 11.19 -16.57
CA GLN A 60 3.78 12.63 -16.43
C GLN A 60 4.43 13.01 -15.09
N GLN A 61 4.22 12.20 -14.06
CA GLN A 61 4.78 12.40 -12.72
C GLN A 61 6.18 11.78 -12.58
N VAL A 62 6.63 11.02 -13.58
CA VAL A 62 7.89 10.29 -13.54
C VAL A 62 8.84 10.87 -14.58
N SER A 63 10.12 11.03 -14.23
CA SER A 63 11.11 11.45 -15.21
C SER A 63 11.21 10.40 -16.33
N LYS A 64 11.42 10.81 -17.59
CA LYS A 64 11.60 9.87 -18.72
C LYS A 64 12.68 8.81 -18.45
N LYS A 65 13.72 9.18 -17.70
CA LYS A 65 14.81 8.28 -17.32
C LYS A 65 14.33 7.20 -16.36
N ASP A 66 13.56 7.57 -15.34
CA ASP A 66 13.01 6.62 -14.38
C ASP A 66 11.90 5.77 -15.00
N TRP A 67 11.04 6.38 -15.82
CA TRP A 67 10.00 5.67 -16.58
C TRP A 67 10.60 4.58 -17.48
N SER A 68 11.69 4.88 -18.19
CA SER A 68 12.40 3.91 -19.05
C SER A 68 13.00 2.70 -18.29
N ARG A 69 12.99 2.76 -16.96
CA ARG A 69 13.56 1.76 -16.07
C ARG A 69 12.56 1.25 -15.05
N VAL A 70 11.27 1.55 -15.19
CA VAL A 70 10.21 1.17 -14.24
C VAL A 70 10.27 -0.32 -13.89
N ASP A 71 10.46 -1.19 -14.88
CA ASP A 71 10.58 -2.64 -14.70
C ASP A 71 11.79 -3.09 -13.86
N LYS A 72 12.78 -2.21 -13.67
CA LYS A 72 14.01 -2.46 -12.91
C LYS A 72 13.99 -1.77 -11.56
N MET A 73 12.96 -1.00 -11.26
CA MET A 73 12.83 -0.27 -10.00
C MET A 73 12.18 -1.17 -8.95
N LYS A 74 12.57 -0.98 -7.70
CA LYS A 74 11.95 -1.66 -6.57
C LYS A 74 10.74 -0.84 -6.13
N LEU A 75 9.59 -1.51 -6.03
CA LEU A 75 8.40 -0.97 -5.41
C LEU A 75 8.46 -1.23 -3.90
N TYR A 76 8.17 -0.21 -3.11
CA TYR A 76 8.07 -0.32 -1.66
C TYR A 76 6.67 0.06 -1.22
N MET A 77 6.07 -0.78 -0.37
CA MET A 77 4.92 -0.39 0.44
C MET A 77 5.43 0.34 1.68
N VAL A 78 4.85 1.48 1.99
CA VAL A 78 5.21 2.31 3.13
C VAL A 78 4.05 2.33 4.12
N LEU A 79 4.31 1.84 5.33
CA LEU A 79 3.36 1.83 6.43
C LEU A 79 3.77 2.92 7.41
N GLN A 80 2.95 3.97 7.51
CA GLN A 80 3.14 5.13 8.38
C GLN A 80 4.40 5.97 8.04
N TYR A 81 4.29 7.30 8.14
CA TYR A 81 5.42 8.21 7.88
C TYR A 81 6.08 8.71 9.18
N TYR A 82 5.35 8.70 10.29
CA TYR A 82 5.80 9.24 11.58
C TYR A 82 5.25 8.39 12.75
N PRO A 83 6.00 8.20 13.84
CA PRO A 83 7.39 8.62 14.06
C PRO A 83 8.42 7.75 13.35
N GLN A 84 7.99 6.63 12.78
CA GLN A 84 8.85 5.71 12.06
C GLN A 84 8.25 5.41 10.70
N LYS A 85 9.11 5.47 9.67
CA LYS A 85 8.76 5.10 8.31
C LYS A 85 9.14 3.63 8.08
N ILE A 86 8.15 2.75 8.01
CA ILE A 86 8.37 1.33 7.72
C ILE A 86 8.23 1.14 6.21
N ARG A 87 9.25 0.58 5.56
CA ARG A 87 9.26 0.28 4.12
C ARG A 87 9.40 -1.22 3.91
N LEU A 88 8.44 -1.81 3.22
CA LEU A 88 8.43 -3.22 2.83
C LEU A 88 8.69 -3.29 1.32
N CYS A 89 9.74 -3.99 0.91
CA CYS A 89 10.04 -4.19 -0.52
C CYS A 89 9.06 -5.21 -1.10
N CYS A 90 8.34 -4.81 -2.15
CA CYS A 90 7.52 -5.72 -2.94
C CYS A 90 8.45 -6.47 -3.92
N ASN A 91 8.40 -7.80 -3.92
CA ASN A 91 9.19 -8.66 -4.80
C ASN A 91 8.38 -9.10 -6.02
#